data_AF-A0A7S2Y4F2-F1
#
_entry.id   AF-A0A7S2Y4F2-F1
#
_cell.length_a   1.000
_cell.length_b   1.000
_cell.length_c   1.000
_cell.angle_alpha   90.00
_cell.angle_beta   90.00
_cell.angle_gamma   90.00
#
_symmetry.space_group_name_H-M   'P 1'
#
loop_
_entity.id
_entity.type
_entity.pdbx_description
1 polymer ?
#
loop_
_entity_poly.entity_id
_entity_poly.type
_entity_poly.pdbx_seq_one_letter_code
_entity_poly.pdbx_strand_id
1 'polypeptide(L)'
;AQNINKSLSALGDVIAARANKNGHVPFRNSTLTHLLQDSLSQDSKTLMFVCISPVMYNADESFCSLNFASRVRTVELGKASKNVSPGVTPKSATPAGGRKSRK
;
A
#
# COMPACT_ATOMS: atom_id res chain seq x y z
N ALA A 1 28.28 -1.49 3.40
CA ALA A 1 26.85 -1.43 3.78
C ALA A 1 26.21 -0.09 3.39
N GLN A 2 26.26 0.31 2.12
CA GLN A 2 25.78 1.63 1.65
C GLN A 2 24.29 1.64 1.26
N ASN A 3 23.65 0.47 1.14
CA ASN A 3 22.30 0.36 0.57
C ASN A 3 21.17 0.31 1.62
N ILE A 4 21.46 0.06 2.91
CA ILE A 4 20.44 -0.02 3.97
C ILE A 4 19.84 1.37 4.24
N ASN A 5 20.68 2.36 4.53
CA ASN A 5 20.19 3.71 4.81
C ASN A 5 19.66 4.40 3.54
N LYS A 6 20.13 3.99 2.35
CA LYS A 6 19.60 4.47 1.07
C LYS A 6 18.14 4.06 0.88
N SER A 7 17.77 2.80 1.14
CA SER A 7 16.38 2.37 1.01
C SER A 7 15.48 3.02 2.06
N LEU A 8 15.97 3.21 3.28
CA LEU A 8 15.24 3.92 4.35
C LEU A 8 15.02 5.40 4.01
N SER A 9 16.02 6.07 3.44
CA SER A 9 15.90 7.47 3.01
C SER A 9 14.89 7.60 1.87
N ALA A 10 14.98 6.73 0.85
CA ALA A 10 14.02 6.71 -0.25
C ALA A 10 12.59 6.43 0.22
N LEU A 11 12.41 5.57 1.23
CA LEU A 11 11.11 5.35 1.87
C LEU A 11 10.60 6.64 2.55
N GLY A 12 11.49 7.37 3.24
CA GLY A 12 11.22 8.69 3.78
C GLY A 12 10.67 9.67 2.73
N ASP A 13 11.30 9.73 1.56
CA ASP A 13 10.90 10.60 0.45
C ASP A 13 9.52 10.22 -0.11
N VAL A 14 9.24 8.92 -0.24
CA VAL A 14 7.95 8.40 -0.69
C VAL A 14 6.83 8.81 0.28
N ILE A 15 7.05 8.62 1.58
CA ILE A 15 6.07 8.98 2.62
C ILE A 15 5.83 10.50 2.63
N ALA A 16 6.89 11.30 2.54
CA ALA A 16 6.77 12.76 2.49
C ALA A 16 6.00 13.23 1.24
N ALA A 17 6.30 12.67 0.07
CA ALA A 17 5.58 12.99 -1.17
C ALA A 17 4.09 12.62 -1.07
N ARG A 18 3.76 11.50 -0.41
CA ARG A 18 2.37 11.08 -0.18
C ARG A 18 1.64 11.96 0.83
N ALA A 19 2.27 12.32 1.94
CA ALA A 19 1.70 13.22 2.94
C ALA A 19 1.37 14.60 2.34
N ASN A 20 2.22 15.09 1.45
CA ASN A 20 2.03 16.36 0.74
C ASN A 20 1.11 16.27 -0.49
N LYS A 21 0.57 15.08 -0.81
CA LYS A 21 -0.30 14.83 -1.97
C LYS A 21 0.36 15.24 -3.30
N ASN A 22 1.67 15.03 -3.42
CA ASN A 22 2.41 15.31 -4.65
C ASN A 22 1.94 14.40 -5.80
N GLY A 23 1.88 14.95 -7.01
CA GLY A 23 1.49 14.18 -8.21
C GLY A 23 2.48 13.07 -8.59
N HIS A 24 3.77 13.25 -8.31
CA HIS A 24 4.81 12.25 -8.55
C HIS A 24 5.41 11.76 -7.22
N VAL A 25 5.45 10.44 -7.04
CA VAL A 25 6.01 9.76 -5.86
C VAL A 25 7.18 8.86 -6.29
N PRO A 26 8.39 9.03 -5.72
CA PRO A 26 9.63 8.45 -6.26
C PRO A 26 9.88 6.99 -5.84
N PHE A 27 8.96 6.07 -6.14
CA PHE A 27 9.10 4.64 -5.79
C PHE A 27 10.34 3.96 -6.39
N ARG A 28 10.92 4.51 -7.46
CA ARG A 28 12.06 3.92 -8.18
C ARG A 28 13.44 4.23 -7.57
N ASN A 29 13.51 5.08 -6.53
CA ASN A 29 14.78 5.47 -5.92
C ASN A 29 15.47 4.31 -5.16
N SER A 30 14.72 3.25 -4.83
CA SER A 30 15.26 2.01 -4.26
C SER A 30 14.43 0.78 -4.67
N THR A 31 15.05 -0.41 -4.64
CA THR A 31 14.34 -1.68 -4.86
C THR A 31 13.25 -1.91 -3.81
N LEU A 32 13.49 -1.50 -2.55
CA LEU A 32 12.53 -1.67 -1.46
C LEU A 32 11.26 -0.84 -1.70
N THR A 33 11.41 0.43 -2.06
CA THR A 33 10.26 1.30 -2.36
C THR A 33 9.50 0.84 -3.59
N HIS A 34 10.18 0.25 -4.57
CA HIS A 34 9.53 -0.35 -5.74
C HIS A 34 8.68 -1.57 -5.34
N LEU A 35 9.22 -2.46 -4.51
CA LEU A 35 8.45 -3.62 -4.01
C LEU A 35 7.25 -3.19 -3.15
N LEU A 36 7.40 -2.13 -2.36
CA LEU A 36 6.33 -1.60 -1.53
C LEU A 36 5.34 -0.70 -2.28
N GLN A 37 5.55 -0.48 -3.59
CA GLN A 37 4.72 0.44 -4.36
C GLN A 37 3.24 0.10 -4.24
N ASP A 38 2.84 -1.16 -4.40
CA ASP A 38 1.42 -1.55 -4.30
C ASP A 38 0.85 -1.36 -2.89
N SER A 39 1.69 -1.49 -1.86
CA SER A 39 1.27 -1.30 -0.47
C SER A 39 1.16 0.18 -0.08
N LEU A 40 2.02 1.03 -0.64
CA LEU A 40 2.10 2.47 -0.34
C LEU A 40 1.47 3.34 -1.43
N SER A 41 0.85 2.70 -2.42
CA SER A 41 0.05 3.35 -3.44
C SER A 41 -1.43 3.32 -3.05
N GLN A 42 -2.27 3.69 -4.00
CA GLN A 42 -3.69 3.83 -3.81
C GLN A 42 -4.33 2.46 -3.50
N ASP A 43 -5.35 2.48 -2.64
CA ASP A 43 -6.27 1.37 -2.38
C ASP A 43 -5.68 0.11 -1.71
N SER A 44 -4.62 0.28 -0.91
CA SER A 44 -4.10 -0.77 -0.01
C SER A 44 -4.32 -0.45 1.46
N LYS A 45 -4.41 -1.49 2.29
CA LYS A 45 -4.38 -1.37 3.75
C LYS A 45 -2.99 -1.73 4.24
N THR A 46 -2.26 -0.73 4.70
CA THR A 46 -0.88 -0.89 5.15
C THR A 46 -0.76 -0.60 6.64
N LEU A 47 -0.09 -1.50 7.35
CA LEU A 47 0.25 -1.36 8.76
C LEU A 47 1.76 -1.29 8.88
N MET A 48 2.23 -0.37 9.73
CA MET A 48 3.64 -0.22 10.05
C MET A 48 3.85 -0.46 11.54
N PHE A 49 4.82 -1.31 11.89
CA PHE A 49 5.32 -1.45 13.24
C PHE A 49 6.61 -0.64 13.40
N VAL A 50 6.72 0.05 14.53
CA VAL A 50 7.90 0.87 14.87
C VAL A 50 8.57 0.22 16.06
N CYS A 51 9.75 -0.36 15.82
CA CYS A 51 10.54 -1.01 16.86
C CYS A 51 11.52 0.01 17.44
N ILE A 52 11.36 0.37 18.71
CA ILE A 52 12.23 1.33 19.41
C ILE A 52 12.91 0.67 20.61
N SER A 53 14.06 1.23 21.00
CA SER A 53 14.79 0.80 22.19
C SER A 53 14.42 1.70 23.38
N PRO A 54 14.16 1.15 24.58
CA PRO A 54 13.83 1.96 25.75
C PRO A 54 15.07 2.58 26.42
N VAL A 55 16.29 2.36 25.89
CA VAL A 55 17.51 2.79 26.56
C VAL A 55 17.86 4.24 26.20
N MET A 56 18.30 5.02 27.20
CA MET A 56 18.54 6.46 27.07
C MET A 56 19.59 6.82 26.02
N TYR A 57 20.63 6.01 25.83
CA TYR A 57 21.64 6.30 24.80
C TYR A 57 21.09 6.19 23.36
N ASN A 58 19.93 5.55 23.17
CA ASN A 58 19.22 5.45 21.89
C ASN A 58 18.03 6.42 21.79
N ALA A 59 17.90 7.38 22.71
CA ALA A 59 16.74 8.26 22.76
C ALA A 59 16.56 9.08 21.47
N ASP A 60 17.65 9.60 20.91
CA ASP A 60 17.61 10.40 19.68
C ASP A 60 17.12 9.58 18.47
N GLU A 61 17.66 8.36 18.28
CA GLU A 61 17.23 7.45 17.21
C GLU A 61 15.78 6.99 17.40
N SER A 62 15.36 6.79 18.65
CA SER A 62 13.97 6.46 18.98
C SER A 62 13.04 7.63 18.65
N PHE A 63 13.45 8.87 18.92
CA PHE A 63 12.69 10.06 18.56
C PHE A 63 12.61 10.25 17.04
N CYS A 64 13.71 10.05 16.31
CA CYS A 64 13.71 10.02 14.84
C CYS A 64 12.71 9.00 14.27
N SER A 65 12.69 7.78 14.84
CA SER A 65 11.77 6.71 14.44
C SER A 65 10.30 7.08 14.71
N LEU A 66 10.00 7.67 15.87
CA LEU A 66 8.65 8.12 16.23
C LEU A 66 8.18 9.29 15.34
N ASN A 67 9.06 10.24 15.01
CA ASN A 67 8.74 11.32 14.09
C ASN A 67 8.46 10.81 12.67
N PHE A 68 9.22 9.82 12.22
CA PHE A 68 8.91 9.15 10.96
C PHE A 68 7.53 8.48 11.00
N ALA A 69 7.21 7.74 12.07
CA ALA A 69 5.91 7.11 12.24
C ALA A 69 4.74 8.11 12.26
N SER A 70 4.94 9.28 12.88
CA SER A 70 3.95 10.36 12.89
C SER A 70 3.65 10.86 11.48
N ARG A 71 4.66 11.03 10.63
CA ARG A 71 4.48 11.38 9.20
C ARG A 71 3.81 10.27 8.40
N VAL A 72 4.13 9.00 8.67
CA VAL A 72 3.46 7.86 8.02
C VAL A 72 1.97 7.85 8.35
N ARG A 73 1.60 8.17 9.59
CA ARG A 73 0.19 8.22 10.03
C ARG A 73 -0.64 9.25 9.25
N THR A 74 -0.05 10.34 8.76
CA THR A 74 -0.77 11.37 7.99
C THR A 74 -0.98 11.00 6.53
N VAL A 75 -0.40 9.90 6.06
CA VAL A 75 -0.56 9.45 4.67
C VAL A 75 -1.94 8.82 4.49
N GLU A 76 -2.72 9.41 3.59
CA GLU A 76 -4.01 8.87 3.15
C GLU A 76 -3.80 7.95 1.95
N LEU A 77 -3.88 6.63 2.18
CA LEU A 77 -4.03 5.65 1.11
C LEU A 77 -5.52 5.56 0.79
N GLY A 78 -5.88 5.55 -0.50
CA GLY A 78 -7.27 5.56 -0.96
C GLY A 78 -8.16 4.45 -0.37
N LYS A 79 -9.44 4.42 -0.78
CA LYS A 79 -10.37 3.40 -0.29
C LYS A 79 -9.94 2.03 -0.79
N ALA A 80 -9.44 1.19 0.13
CA ALA A 80 -9.05 -0.16 -0.20
C ALA A 80 -10.18 -0.96 -0.87
N SER A 81 -9.91 -1.47 -2.08
CA SER A 81 -10.86 -2.28 -2.85
C SER A 81 -10.72 -3.76 -2.49
N LYS A 82 -11.84 -4.49 -2.51
CA LYS A 82 -11.81 -5.95 -2.35
C LYS A 82 -11.37 -6.56 -3.67
N ASN A 83 -10.23 -7.24 -3.69
CA ASN A 83 -9.83 -8.08 -4.82
C ASN A 83 -10.69 -9.36 -4.83
N VAL A 84 -11.92 -9.25 -5.32
CA VAL A 84 -12.76 -10.40 -5.67
C VAL A 84 -12.37 -10.79 -7.09
N SER A 85 -11.63 -11.88 -7.25
CA SER A 85 -11.53 -12.51 -8.56
C SER A 85 -12.93 -12.89 -8.99
N PRO A 86 -13.42 -12.45 -10.17
CA PRO A 86 -14.61 -13.04 -10.73
C PRO A 86 -14.24 -14.49 -11.06
N GLY A 87 -14.52 -15.40 -10.11
CA GLY A 87 -14.58 -16.81 -10.41
C GLY A 87 -15.47 -16.95 -11.64
N VAL A 88 -14.99 -17.68 -12.64
CA VAL A 88 -15.74 -18.07 -13.83
C VAL A 88 -17.17 -18.42 -13.43
N THR A 89 -18.11 -17.49 -13.65
CA THR A 89 -19.53 -17.79 -13.52
C THR A 89 -19.86 -18.67 -14.72
N PRO A 90 -20.30 -19.93 -14.55
CA PRO A 90 -20.84 -20.67 -15.67
C PRO A 90 -22.02 -19.87 -16.21
N LYS A 91 -21.99 -19.53 -17.51
CA LYS A 91 -23.11 -18.89 -18.23
C LYS A 91 -24.40 -19.59 -17.82
N SER A 92 -25.31 -18.86 -17.20
CA SER A 92 -26.68 -19.31 -16.97
C SER A 92 -27.28 -19.72 -18.31
N ALA A 93 -27.50 -21.02 -18.50
CA ALA A 93 -28.19 -21.56 -19.66
C ALA A 93 -29.63 -21.02 -19.69
N THR A 94 -29.95 -20.27 -20.74
CA THR A 94 -31.33 -19.89 -21.07
C THR A 94 -32.15 -21.17 -21.31
N PRO A 95 -33.29 -21.38 -20.63
CA PRO A 95 -34.14 -22.51 -20.93
C PRO A 95 -34.83 -22.26 -22.27
N ALA A 96 -34.57 -23.13 -23.26
CA ALA A 96 -35.31 -23.19 -24.51
C ALA A 96 -36.75 -23.65 -24.22
N GLY A 97 -37.65 -22.69 -24.01
CA GLY A 97 -39.09 -22.93 -23.87
C GLY A 97 -39.71 -23.29 -25.21
N GLY A 98 -40.04 -24.56 -25.40
CA GLY A 98 -40.83 -25.04 -26.52
C GLY A 98 -42.23 -24.45 -26.52
N ARG A 99 -42.62 -23.81 -27.63
CA ARG A 99 -44.01 -23.39 -27.87
C ARG A 99 -44.68 -24.40 -28.79
N LYS A 100 -45.54 -25.23 -28.19
CA LYS A 100 -46.43 -26.18 -28.86
C LYS A 100 -47.34 -25.46 -29.85
N SER A 101 -47.40 -25.97 -31.08
CA SER A 101 -48.45 -25.67 -32.05
C SER A 101 -49.80 -26.13 -31.50
N ARG A 102 -50.79 -25.23 -31.47
CA ARG A 102 -52.19 -25.57 -31.18
C ARG A 102 -53.07 -24.90 -32.24
N LYS A 103 -53.73 -25.80 -33.00
CA LYS A 103 -54.86 -25.62 -33.93
C LYS A 103 -54.67 -24.65 -35.08
#